data_AF-A0A0A9DUC4-F1
#
_entry.id   AF-A0A0A9DUC4-F1
#
_cell.length_a   1.000
_cell.length_b   1.000
_cell.length_c   1.000
_cell.angle_alpha   90.00
_cell.angle_beta   90.00
_cell.angle_gamma   90.00
#
_symmetry.space_group_name_H-M   'P 1'
#
loop_
_entity.id
_entity.type
_entity.pdbx_description
1 polymer ?
#
loop_
_entity_poly.entity_id
_entity_poly.type
_entity_poly.pdbx_seq_one_letter_code
_entity_poly.pdbx_strand_id
1 'polypeptide(L)'
;MRQRLGNNLPTFSEKDREFIRNKMDFIGINHYTSRFIAHHPNPEDIYFYQVQQVERIEKWNSGEQIGERAASEWLFVVPWGLRKLLTYVAKRYGNPVIYVTENGKASILPKMDVCNLQSHTPICSLALNS
;
A
#
# COMPACT_ATOMS: atom_id res chain seq x y z
N MET A 1 12.06 -5.49 11.28
CA MET A 1 11.85 -4.38 12.24
C MET A 1 12.74 -4.51 13.48
N ARG A 2 12.51 -5.46 14.41
CA ARG A 2 13.33 -5.58 15.65
C ARG A 2 14.84 -5.65 15.40
N GLN A 3 15.30 -6.53 14.52
CA GLN A 3 16.74 -6.67 14.19
C GLN A 3 17.37 -5.39 13.64
N ARG A 4 16.64 -4.60 12.83
CA ARG A 4 17.17 -3.41 12.15
C ARG A 4 17.06 -2.13 12.99
N LEU A 5 16.03 -2.02 13.83
CA LEU A 5 15.81 -0.84 14.68
C LEU A 5 16.44 -0.96 16.06
N GLY A 6 16.69 -2.18 16.56
CA GLY A 6 17.27 -2.40 17.88
C GLY A 6 16.52 -1.61 18.97
N ASN A 7 17.28 -0.81 19.72
CA ASN A 7 16.76 0.01 20.82
C ASN A 7 15.84 1.16 20.39
N ASN A 8 15.81 1.53 19.10
CA ASN A 8 14.89 2.55 18.58
C ASN A 8 13.45 2.01 18.46
N LEU A 9 13.25 0.69 18.58
CA LEU A 9 11.92 0.08 18.60
C LEU A 9 11.56 -0.33 20.03
N PRO A 10 10.52 0.26 20.65
CA PRO A 10 10.09 -0.10 21.98
C PRO A 10 9.81 -1.60 22.16
N THR A 11 10.11 -2.09 23.35
CA THR A 11 9.73 -3.45 23.75
C THR A 11 8.40 -3.39 24.49
N PHE A 12 7.46 -4.21 24.05
CA PHE A 12 6.18 -4.35 24.73
C PHE A 12 6.38 -5.16 26.01
N SER A 13 5.82 -4.69 27.13
CA SER A 13 5.74 -5.48 28.35
C SER A 13 4.82 -6.69 28.14
N GLU A 14 4.85 -7.66 29.05
CA GLU A 14 3.93 -8.79 29.02
C GLU A 14 2.47 -8.33 29.08
N LYS A 15 2.17 -7.36 29.96
CA LYS A 15 0.86 -6.74 30.08
C LYS A 15 0.39 -6.08 28.78
N ASP A 16 1.26 -5.35 28.09
CA ASP A 16 0.90 -4.73 26.80
C ASP A 16 0.61 -5.79 25.75
N ARG A 17 1.43 -6.85 25.71
CA ARG A 17 1.26 -7.96 24.76
C ARG A 17 -0.07 -8.67 24.98
N GLU A 18 -0.46 -8.92 26.22
CA GLU A 18 -1.76 -9.50 26.55
C GLU A 18 -2.90 -8.55 26.18
N PHE A 19 -2.73 -7.26 26.46
CA PHE A 19 -3.74 -6.27 26.13
C PHE A 19 -4.02 -6.15 24.63
N ILE A 20 -3.01 -6.29 23.76
CA ILE A 20 -3.16 -6.13 22.30
C ILE A 20 -3.39 -7.45 21.55
N ARG A 21 -3.14 -8.60 22.16
CA ARG A 21 -3.24 -9.90 21.48
C ARG A 21 -4.67 -10.17 21.05
N ASN A 22 -4.86 -10.39 19.75
CA ASN A 22 -6.11 -10.85 19.12
C ASN A 22 -7.36 -9.99 19.38
N LYS A 23 -7.20 -8.67 19.61
CA LYS A 23 -8.33 -7.74 19.81
C LYS A 23 -8.78 -7.00 18.54
N MET A 24 -8.76 -7.67 17.39
CA MET A 24 -9.12 -7.02 16.13
C MET A 24 -10.41 -7.60 15.57
N ASP A 25 -11.44 -6.75 15.44
CA ASP A 25 -12.73 -7.13 14.83
C ASP A 25 -12.67 -7.07 13.30
N PHE A 26 -11.86 -6.15 12.75
CA PHE A 26 -11.65 -5.98 11.31
C PHE A 26 -10.29 -5.31 11.01
N ILE A 27 -9.93 -5.26 9.73
CA ILE A 27 -8.78 -4.51 9.21
C ILE A 27 -9.26 -3.46 8.21
N GLY A 28 -8.98 -2.19 8.48
CA GLY A 28 -9.07 -1.11 7.50
C GLY A 28 -7.77 -0.99 6.70
N ILE A 29 -7.86 -0.93 5.37
CA ILE A 29 -6.72 -0.78 4.47
C ILE A 29 -6.87 0.48 3.63
N ASN A 30 -5.92 1.40 3.81
CA ASN A 30 -5.71 2.53 2.91
C ASN A 30 -4.64 2.13 1.89
N HIS A 31 -5.06 1.88 0.65
CA HIS A 31 -4.16 1.47 -0.42
C HIS A 31 -4.37 2.31 -1.68
N TYR A 32 -3.30 2.95 -2.13
CA TYR A 32 -3.32 3.83 -3.30
C TYR A 32 -2.41 3.34 -4.43
N THR A 33 -1.33 2.63 -4.11
CA THR A 33 -0.31 2.26 -5.09
C THR A 33 0.53 1.10 -4.58
N SER A 34 1.28 0.46 -5.49
CA SER A 34 2.39 -0.43 -5.14
C SER A 34 3.69 0.03 -5.80
N ARG A 35 4.82 -0.55 -5.36
CA ARG A 35 6.17 -0.30 -5.88
C ARG A 35 6.94 -1.60 -5.96
N PHE A 36 7.91 -1.64 -6.85
CA PHE A 36 8.99 -2.60 -6.75
C PHE A 36 9.94 -2.16 -5.63
N ILE A 37 10.55 -3.12 -4.95
CA ILE A 37 11.52 -2.89 -3.88
C ILE A 37 12.82 -3.58 -4.27
N ALA A 38 13.93 -2.84 -4.24
CA ALA A 38 15.27 -3.38 -4.44
C ALA A 38 16.12 -3.21 -3.17
N HIS A 39 17.12 -4.06 -2.99
CA HIS A 39 18.09 -3.89 -1.91
C HIS A 39 19.01 -2.72 -2.24
N HIS A 40 19.15 -1.79 -1.30
CA HIS A 40 20.02 -0.62 -1.45
C HIS A 40 20.66 -0.32 -0.09
N PRO A 41 21.99 -0.43 0.08
CA PRO A 41 22.63 -0.26 1.38
C PRO A 41 22.47 1.15 1.99
N ASN A 42 22.49 2.20 1.18
CA ASN A 42 22.48 3.61 1.62
C ASN A 42 21.43 4.45 0.86
N PRO A 43 20.12 4.15 0.95
CA PRO A 43 19.13 4.80 0.09
C PRO A 43 18.88 6.24 0.54
N GLU A 44 18.81 7.16 -0.41
CA GLU A 44 18.48 8.57 -0.17
C GLU A 44 16.96 8.78 -0.08
N ASP A 45 16.30 8.09 0.84
CA ASP A 45 14.84 8.17 1.06
C ASP A 45 14.56 8.37 2.57
N ILE A 46 13.30 8.35 2.99
CA ILE A 46 12.92 8.51 4.40
C ILE A 46 13.56 7.45 5.30
N TYR A 47 13.71 7.79 6.59
CA TYR A 47 14.37 6.96 7.60
C TYR A 47 13.95 5.48 7.59
N PHE A 48 12.68 5.21 7.32
CA PHE A 48 12.18 3.84 7.18
C PHE A 48 12.95 3.01 6.14
N TYR A 49 13.15 3.54 4.94
CA TYR A 49 13.82 2.84 3.84
C TYR A 49 15.34 2.73 4.08
N GLN A 50 15.94 3.74 4.70
CA GLN A 50 17.33 3.71 5.16
C GLN A 50 17.59 2.54 6.10
N VAL A 51 16.77 2.41 7.15
CA VAL A 51 16.89 1.32 8.12
C VAL A 51 16.67 -0.05 7.47
N GLN A 52 15.72 -0.16 6.53
CA GLN A 52 15.46 -1.40 5.80
C GLN A 52 16.52 -1.70 4.73
N GLN A 53 17.40 -0.76 4.39
CA GLN A 53 18.35 -0.87 3.27
C GLN A 53 17.64 -1.32 1.99
N VAL A 54 16.55 -0.62 1.68
CA VAL A 54 15.80 -0.85 0.46
C VAL A 54 15.47 0.47 -0.20
N GLU A 55 15.29 0.43 -1.50
CA GLU A 55 14.79 1.54 -2.30
C GLU A 55 13.47 1.15 -2.99
N ARG A 56 12.66 2.16 -3.28
CA ARG A 56 11.46 2.00 -4.10
C ARG A 56 11.84 2.30 -5.55
N ILE A 57 11.61 1.34 -6.44
CA ILE A 57 11.80 1.55 -7.87
C ILE A 57 10.47 1.51 -8.61
N GLU A 58 10.39 2.35 -9.63
CA GLU A 58 9.18 2.53 -10.45
C GLU A 58 9.25 1.69 -11.73
N LYS A 59 10.47 1.36 -12.17
CA LYS A 59 10.75 0.52 -13.33
C LYS A 59 11.59 -0.67 -12.89
N TRP A 60 11.25 -1.83 -13.40
CA TRP A 60 12.06 -3.03 -13.26
C TRP A 60 13.32 -2.93 -14.13
N ASN A 61 14.31 -3.79 -13.88
CA ASN A 61 15.57 -3.82 -14.64
C ASN A 61 15.35 -4.10 -16.15
N SER A 62 14.22 -4.71 -16.52
CA SER A 62 13.80 -4.92 -17.91
C SER A 62 13.23 -3.67 -18.59
N GLY A 63 13.07 -2.57 -17.86
CA GLY A 63 12.42 -1.34 -18.33
C GLY A 63 10.91 -1.29 -18.09
N GLU A 64 10.28 -2.38 -17.65
CA GLU A 64 8.85 -2.44 -17.36
C GLU A 64 8.48 -1.53 -16.18
N GLN A 65 7.54 -0.62 -16.38
CA GLN A 65 7.03 0.27 -15.33
C GLN A 65 6.00 -0.47 -14.46
N ILE A 66 5.99 -0.21 -13.15
CA ILE A 66 5.08 -0.84 -12.19
C ILE A 66 3.58 -0.62 -12.52
N GLY A 67 3.28 0.49 -13.21
CA GLY A 67 1.94 0.86 -13.65
C GLY A 67 1.93 2.27 -14.26
N GLU A 68 0.74 2.72 -14.68
CA GLU A 68 0.52 4.09 -15.16
C GLU A 68 0.69 5.09 -14.00
N ARG A 69 1.45 6.16 -14.18
CA ARG A 69 1.56 7.23 -13.18
C ARG A 69 0.31 8.12 -13.23
N ALA A 70 -0.31 8.38 -12.09
CA ALA A 70 -1.41 9.32 -11.97
C ALA A 70 -0.91 10.77 -11.90
N ALA A 71 -1.83 11.73 -11.68
CA ALA A 71 -1.46 13.15 -11.58
C ALA A 71 -0.52 13.45 -10.40
N SER A 72 -0.65 12.71 -9.30
CA SER A 72 0.27 12.80 -8.16
C SER A 72 1.52 11.97 -8.43
N GLU A 73 2.69 12.58 -8.29
CA GLU A 73 3.99 11.95 -8.61
C GLU A 73 4.21 10.62 -7.87
N TRP A 74 3.74 10.53 -6.63
CA TRP A 74 3.88 9.34 -5.80
C TRP A 74 2.88 8.21 -6.12
N LEU A 75 1.90 8.42 -7.00
CA LEU A 75 0.79 7.48 -7.19
C LEU A 75 0.87 6.77 -8.54
N PHE A 76 0.89 5.44 -8.50
CA PHE A 76 0.85 4.59 -9.69
C PHE A 76 -0.40 3.69 -9.62
N VAL A 77 -1.04 3.49 -10.76
CA VAL A 77 -2.24 2.66 -10.88
C VAL A 77 -1.80 1.19 -10.93
N VAL A 78 -1.89 0.50 -9.78
CA VAL A 78 -1.41 -0.88 -9.62
C VAL A 78 -2.49 -1.78 -8.98
N PRO A 79 -3.61 -2.07 -9.68
CA PRO A 79 -4.75 -2.81 -9.11
C PRO A 79 -4.39 -4.24 -8.67
N TRP A 80 -3.48 -4.90 -9.39
CA TRP A 80 -2.99 -6.22 -9.00
C TRP A 80 -2.22 -6.20 -7.67
N GLY A 81 -1.64 -5.05 -7.30
CA GLY A 81 -0.94 -4.85 -6.04
C GLY A 81 -1.89 -4.87 -4.84
N LEU A 82 -3.05 -4.20 -4.97
CA LEU A 82 -4.12 -4.26 -3.97
C LEU A 82 -4.60 -5.70 -3.78
N ARG A 83 -4.88 -6.42 -4.87
CA ARG A 83 -5.31 -7.83 -4.79
C ARG A 83 -4.30 -8.72 -4.05
N LYS A 84 -3.00 -8.55 -4.35
CA LYS A 84 -1.92 -9.27 -3.64
C LYS A 84 -1.90 -8.92 -2.15
N LEU A 85 -2.06 -7.65 -1.79
CA LEU A 85 -2.14 -7.21 -0.39
C LEU A 85 -3.32 -7.85 0.34
N LEU A 86 -4.53 -7.78 -0.23
CA LEU A 86 -5.73 -8.37 0.37
C LEU A 86 -5.57 -9.88 0.57
N THR A 87 -5.04 -10.57 -0.44
CA THR A 87 -4.76 -12.02 -0.37
C THR A 87 -3.72 -12.33 0.71
N TYR A 88 -2.67 -11.51 0.84
CA TYR A 88 -1.65 -11.68 1.86
C TYR A 88 -2.24 -11.50 3.26
N VAL A 89 -3.00 -10.43 3.48
CA VAL A 89 -3.62 -10.14 4.77
C VAL A 89 -4.56 -11.27 5.19
N ALA A 90 -5.42 -11.71 4.27
CA ALA A 90 -6.33 -12.82 4.49
C ALA A 90 -5.58 -14.10 4.91
N LYS A 91 -4.52 -14.49 4.19
CA LYS A 91 -3.75 -15.70 4.50
C LYS A 91 -2.93 -15.58 5.79
N ARG A 92 -2.35 -14.40 6.06
CA ARG A 92 -1.37 -14.21 7.13
C ARG A 92 -2.01 -13.95 8.50
N TYR A 93 -3.21 -13.38 8.52
CA TYR A 93 -3.89 -12.92 9.73
C TYR A 93 -5.22 -13.62 10.00
N GLY A 94 -5.44 -14.82 9.44
CA GLY A 94 -6.61 -15.63 9.76
C GLY A 94 -7.90 -15.15 9.12
N ASN A 95 -7.80 -14.54 7.93
CA ASN A 95 -8.93 -14.07 7.12
C ASN A 95 -9.94 -13.19 7.88
N PRO A 96 -9.49 -12.06 8.49
CA PRO A 96 -10.39 -11.16 9.19
C PRO A 96 -11.32 -10.46 8.21
N VAL A 97 -12.35 -9.77 8.72
CA VAL A 97 -13.14 -8.83 7.91
C VAL A 97 -12.20 -7.70 7.47
N ILE A 98 -12.17 -7.40 6.16
CA ILE A 98 -11.31 -6.37 5.58
C ILE A 98 -12.17 -5.30 4.91
N TYR A 99 -11.91 -4.04 5.21
CA TYR A 99 -12.48 -2.88 4.53
C TYR A 99 -11.38 -2.12 3.80
N VAL A 100 -11.60 -1.82 2.52
CA VAL A 100 -10.78 -0.83 1.82
C VAL A 100 -11.32 0.54 2.22
N THR A 101 -10.64 1.18 3.16
CA THR A 101 -11.08 2.45 3.77
C THR A 101 -10.69 3.65 2.93
N GLU A 102 -9.62 3.53 2.13
CA GLU A 102 -9.23 4.54 1.15
C GLU A 102 -8.62 3.90 -0.11
N ASN A 103 -9.11 4.34 -1.28
CA ASN A 103 -8.55 4.02 -2.58
C ASN A 103 -8.95 5.10 -3.60
N GLY A 104 -8.02 5.56 -4.41
CA GLY A 104 -8.30 6.56 -5.44
C GLY A 104 -7.06 6.97 -6.22
N LYS A 105 -7.25 7.83 -7.21
CA LYS A 105 -6.15 8.50 -7.93
C LYS A 105 -6.50 9.97 -8.17
N ALA A 106 -5.50 10.84 -8.08
CA ALA A 106 -5.65 12.20 -8.59
C ALA A 106 -5.66 12.18 -10.12
N SER A 107 -6.57 12.93 -10.71
CA SER A 107 -6.63 13.20 -12.14
C SER A 107 -6.45 14.69 -12.38
N ILE A 108 -5.61 15.07 -13.34
CA ILE A 108 -5.64 16.41 -13.91
C ILE A 108 -6.90 16.43 -14.78
N LEU A 109 -8.01 16.89 -14.22
CA LEU A 109 -9.11 17.31 -15.08
C LEU A 109 -8.64 18.62 -15.73
N PRO A 110 -8.69 18.78 -17.07
CA PRO A 110 -8.82 20.13 -17.59
C PRO A 110 -10.04 20.74 -16.89
N LYS A 111 -9.99 22.03 -16.49
CA LYS A 111 -11.17 22.72 -15.92
C LYS A 111 -12.38 22.35 -16.78
N MET A 112 -13.25 21.48 -16.27
CA MET A 112 -14.46 21.05 -16.95
C MET A 112 -15.60 21.52 -16.08
N ASP A 113 -16.41 22.39 -16.69
CA ASP A 113 -17.72 22.77 -16.19
C ASP A 113 -18.53 21.52 -15.83
N VAL A 114 -19.33 21.66 -14.78
CA VAL A 114 -19.92 20.64 -13.90
C VAL A 114 -20.94 19.69 -14.58
N CYS A 115 -20.90 19.49 -15.89
CA CYS A 115 -21.92 18.76 -16.64
C CYS A 115 -21.32 17.70 -17.58
N ASN A 116 -20.80 16.59 -17.05
CA ASN A 116 -20.93 15.25 -17.66
C ASN A 116 -20.26 14.17 -16.80
N LEU A 117 -20.97 13.71 -15.78
CA LEU A 117 -20.58 12.56 -14.95
C LEU A 117 -21.14 11.26 -15.54
N GLN A 118 -20.73 10.92 -16.75
CA GLN A 118 -20.96 9.60 -17.35
C GLN A 118 -19.77 9.20 -18.23
N SER A 119 -18.65 8.82 -17.60
CA SER A 119 -17.66 7.99 -18.29
C SER A 119 -16.93 7.10 -17.29
N HIS A 120 -17.20 5.81 -17.44
CA HIS A 120 -16.66 4.64 -16.77
C HIS A 120 -15.20 4.75 -16.28
N THR A 121 -15.01 4.57 -14.97
CA THR A 121 -13.73 4.16 -14.37
C THR A 121 -13.78 2.68 -13.97
N PRO A 122 -12.83 1.84 -14.39
CA PRO A 122 -12.83 0.39 -14.11
C PRO A 122 -12.51 0.01 -12.65
N ILE A 123 -12.25 0.99 -11.78
CA ILE A 123 -11.72 0.78 -10.42
C ILE A 123 -12.76 0.07 -9.51
N CYS A 124 -14.06 0.28 -9.73
CA CYS A 124 -15.09 -0.40 -8.93
C CYS A 124 -15.39 -1.85 -9.36
N SER A 125 -15.00 -2.28 -10.56
CA SER A 125 -15.44 -3.59 -11.10
C SER A 125 -14.75 -4.81 -10.49
N LEU A 126 -13.66 -4.63 -9.75
CA LEU A 126 -12.86 -5.74 -9.19
C LEU A 126 -13.21 -6.12 -7.75
N ALA A 127 -14.10 -5.37 -7.08
CA ALA A 127 -14.50 -5.66 -5.69
C ALA A 127 -15.77 -6.53 -5.57
N LEU A 128 -16.45 -6.84 -6.68
CA LEU A 128 -17.76 -7.51 -6.67
C LEU A 128 -17.75 -8.96 -7.17
N ASN A 129 -16.58 -9.51 -7.52
CA ASN A 129 -16.47 -10.90 -7.97
C ASN A 129 -15.45 -11.67 -7.12
N SER A 130 -15.86 -12.03 -5.90
CA SER A 130 -15.30 -13.14 -5.10
C SER A 130 -16.23 -13.48 -3.95
#